data_AF-A0A2T4FUQ6-F1
#
_entry.id   AF-A0A2T4FUQ6-F1
#
_cell.length_a   1.000
_cell.length_b   1.000
_cell.length_c   1.000
_cell.angle_alpha   90.00
_cell.angle_beta   90.00
_cell.angle_gamma   90.00
#
_symmetry.space_group_name_H-M   'P 1'
#
loop_
_entity.id
_entity.type
_entity.pdbx_description
1 polymer ?
#
loop_
_entity_poly.entity_id
_entity_poly.type
_entity_poly.pdbx_seq_one_letter_code
_entity_poly.pdbx_strand_id
1 'polypeptide(L)'
;MKTTQAGAVKKKQAWKTLLALLILAGFIGLMVYAPNILIALFFPTLILLGLLASFGPNFYKTEQRLATSQIRSLAMGLVELRGTVVVDKPLVSPVYGKPCAGYVLIIEDGKKDDDGHWSWSRASGEARCNDFSLQDASGEIRVIAEGIDLFGNKSPDDYQPMGSSRRQGEILLSQGLDVMLIGDACERDGLRVIAQGKQPKAVFGVALTQDVENRRVLAPLWRAAGFYAACVGLIGVGIMALTPEHIAQLHLPGPDTYQQMVELGPVYKLLAWLYREGGFQIPFMAAFGFFLAMIVVLMATSLVLPKGIRMAVARVLGAWTGLGMVIGGVVTLLLFVAQVDTLKLFLVWMLILVGTLVFSIFEQRKLGAAYNHFAKRVGKASFGDEDA
;
A
#
# COMPACT_ATOMS: atom_id res chain seq x y z
N MET A 1 5.94 6.06 -17.58
CA MET A 1 6.15 5.37 -18.88
C MET A 1 7.40 5.95 -19.51
N LYS A 2 8.33 5.11 -20.02
CA LYS A 2 9.47 5.62 -20.80
C LYS A 2 8.94 6.26 -22.08
N THR A 3 9.35 7.50 -22.35
CA THR A 3 9.12 8.12 -23.66
C THR A 3 9.79 7.25 -24.72
N THR A 4 9.04 6.75 -25.69
CA THR A 4 9.56 5.91 -26.78
C THR A 4 8.94 6.34 -28.09
N GLN A 5 9.73 6.34 -29.17
CA GLN A 5 9.19 6.27 -30.53
C GLN A 5 8.59 4.89 -30.81
N ALA A 6 7.67 4.86 -31.77
CA ALA A 6 6.68 3.82 -32.02
C ALA A 6 7.21 2.38 -32.04
N GLY A 7 6.40 1.46 -31.49
CA GLY A 7 6.37 0.06 -31.90
C GLY A 7 7.13 -0.92 -30.99
N ALA A 8 6.48 -1.38 -29.91
CA ALA A 8 6.84 -2.66 -29.30
C ALA A 8 5.59 -3.31 -28.67
N VAL A 9 4.89 -4.12 -29.46
CA VAL A 9 3.81 -4.98 -28.97
C VAL A 9 4.41 -6.10 -28.12
N LYS A 10 4.11 -6.07 -26.82
CA LYS A 10 4.66 -7.01 -25.83
C LYS A 10 3.95 -8.37 -25.94
N LYS A 11 4.61 -9.36 -26.53
CA LYS A 11 4.12 -10.74 -26.64
C LYS A 11 3.84 -11.33 -25.25
N LYS A 12 2.59 -11.74 -25.00
CA LYS A 12 2.15 -12.33 -23.73
C LYS A 12 2.86 -13.69 -23.54
N GLN A 13 3.63 -13.79 -22.47
CA GLN A 13 4.61 -14.87 -22.25
C GLN A 13 3.93 -16.14 -21.70
N ALA A 14 3.57 -17.07 -22.60
CA ALA A 14 2.75 -18.26 -22.35
C ALA A 14 3.25 -19.22 -21.25
N TRP A 15 4.54 -19.21 -20.92
CA TRP A 15 5.07 -20.02 -19.82
C TRP A 15 4.59 -19.53 -18.44
N LYS A 16 4.34 -18.22 -18.29
CA LYS A 16 3.80 -17.65 -17.04
C LYS A 16 2.35 -18.10 -16.78
N THR A 17 1.56 -18.29 -17.83
CA THR A 17 0.19 -18.84 -17.73
C THR A 17 0.19 -20.31 -17.33
N LEU A 18 1.14 -21.10 -17.83
CA LEU A 18 1.24 -22.53 -17.52
C LEU A 18 1.76 -22.76 -16.09
N LEU A 19 2.72 -21.95 -15.64
CA LEU A 19 3.16 -21.92 -14.24
C LEU A 19 2.02 -21.52 -13.28
N ALA A 20 1.22 -20.52 -13.66
CA ALA A 20 0.08 -20.08 -12.85
C ALA A 20 -0.99 -21.18 -12.70
N LEU A 21 -1.26 -21.93 -13.77
CA LEU A 21 -2.20 -23.06 -13.74
C LEU A 21 -1.71 -24.21 -12.86
N LEU A 22 -0.40 -24.51 -12.87
CA LEU A 22 0.20 -25.53 -11.99
C LEU A 22 0.11 -25.13 -10.51
N ILE A 23 0.37 -23.86 -10.20
CA ILE A 23 0.22 -23.32 -8.83
C ILE A 23 -1.24 -23.40 -8.39
N LEU A 24 -2.18 -23.05 -9.28
CA LEU A 24 -3.62 -23.12 -9.01
C LEU A 24 -4.09 -24.57 -8.75
N ALA A 25 -3.62 -25.53 -9.55
CA ALA A 25 -3.95 -26.95 -9.36
C ALA A 25 -3.37 -27.51 -8.05
N GLY A 26 -2.13 -27.14 -7.70
CA GLY A 26 -1.52 -27.49 -6.42
C GLY A 26 -2.26 -26.88 -5.22
N PHE A 27 -2.74 -25.64 -5.37
CA PHE A 27 -3.57 -24.97 -4.36
C PHE A 27 -4.91 -25.69 -4.17
N ILE A 28 -5.58 -26.09 -5.25
CA ILE A 28 -6.83 -26.85 -5.19
C ILE A 28 -6.61 -28.23 -4.54
N GLY A 29 -5.53 -28.94 -4.90
CA GLY A 29 -5.19 -30.23 -4.30
C GLY A 29 -4.93 -30.14 -2.79
N LEU A 30 -4.21 -29.10 -2.35
CA LEU A 30 -3.94 -28.85 -0.94
C LEU A 30 -5.21 -28.42 -0.17
N MET A 31 -6.17 -27.75 -0.84
CA MET A 31 -7.45 -27.36 -0.26
C MET A 31 -8.31 -28.58 0.10
N VAL A 32 -8.26 -29.63 -0.72
CA VAL A 32 -9.00 -30.87 -0.46
C VAL A 32 -8.36 -31.69 0.67
N TYR A 33 -7.03 -31.70 0.77
CA TYR A 33 -6.33 -32.56 1.72
C TYR A 33 -6.15 -31.96 3.11
N ALA A 34 -5.97 -30.64 3.21
CA ALA A 34 -5.70 -29.96 4.48
C ALA A 34 -6.25 -28.51 4.46
N PRO A 35 -7.58 -28.32 4.44
CA PRO A 35 -8.21 -27.00 4.30
C PRO A 35 -7.76 -26.01 5.40
N ASN A 36 -7.59 -26.51 6.63
CA ASN A 36 -7.19 -25.68 7.78
C ASN A 36 -5.74 -25.16 7.67
N ILE A 37 -4.81 -25.98 7.16
CA ILE A 37 -3.39 -25.60 7.00
C ILE A 37 -3.23 -24.64 5.82
N LEU A 38 -4.00 -24.84 4.75
CA LEU A 38 -3.96 -23.99 3.58
C LEU A 38 -4.48 -22.58 3.87
N ILE A 39 -5.64 -22.45 4.52
CA ILE A 39 -6.18 -21.14 4.92
C ILE A 39 -5.20 -20.44 5.87
N ALA A 40 -4.60 -21.19 6.80
CA ALA A 40 -3.64 -20.66 7.74
C ALA A 40 -2.36 -20.15 7.05
N LEU A 41 -1.79 -20.89 6.09
CA LEU A 41 -0.57 -20.51 5.38
C LEU A 41 -0.82 -19.42 4.32
N PHE A 42 -2.01 -19.35 3.72
CA PHE A 42 -2.31 -18.45 2.62
C PHE A 42 -2.03 -16.97 2.94
N PHE A 43 -2.51 -16.49 4.09
CA PHE A 43 -2.33 -15.10 4.52
C PHE A 43 -0.85 -14.74 4.82
N PRO A 44 -0.10 -15.44 5.69
CA PRO A 44 1.30 -15.13 5.95
C PRO A 44 2.18 -15.30 4.72
N THR A 45 1.90 -16.28 3.85
CA THR A 45 2.68 -16.48 2.62
C THR A 45 2.43 -15.36 1.62
N LEU A 46 1.18 -14.89 1.45
CA LEU A 46 0.89 -13.71 0.63
C LEU A 46 1.47 -12.42 1.19
N ILE A 47 1.47 -12.25 2.51
CA ILE A 47 2.08 -11.09 3.17
C ILE A 47 3.60 -11.12 2.99
N LEU A 48 4.23 -12.29 3.16
CA LEU A 48 5.66 -12.50 2.91
C LEU A 48 6.02 -12.28 1.44
N LEU A 49 5.20 -12.80 0.52
CA LEU A 49 5.37 -12.59 -0.91
C LEU A 49 5.17 -11.12 -1.28
N GLY A 50 4.23 -10.41 -0.65
CA GLY A 50 4.00 -8.97 -0.82
C GLY A 50 5.15 -8.11 -0.27
N LEU A 51 5.71 -8.48 0.88
CA LEU A 51 6.94 -7.89 1.43
C LEU A 51 8.11 -8.06 0.46
N LEU A 52 8.31 -9.28 -0.04
CA LEU A 52 9.35 -9.63 -1.01
C LEU A 52 9.08 -9.02 -2.39
N ALA A 53 7.83 -8.85 -2.81
CA ALA A 53 7.45 -8.28 -4.10
C ALA A 53 7.32 -6.74 -4.06
N SER A 54 7.38 -6.10 -2.89
CA SER A 54 7.34 -4.63 -2.71
C SER A 54 8.51 -3.86 -3.35
N PHE A 55 9.31 -4.54 -4.15
CA PHE A 55 10.27 -4.02 -5.09
C PHE A 55 9.59 -3.23 -6.22
N GLY A 56 9.15 -2.01 -5.92
CA GLY A 56 8.56 -1.07 -6.88
C GLY A 56 9.47 -0.67 -8.06
N PRO A 57 9.01 0.26 -8.93
CA PRO A 57 9.76 0.68 -10.10
C PRO A 57 11.19 1.10 -9.77
N ASN A 58 12.15 0.85 -10.67
CA ASN A 58 13.57 1.14 -10.46
C ASN A 58 13.83 2.60 -10.01
N PHE A 59 12.99 3.55 -10.42
CA PHE A 59 13.03 4.95 -9.99
C PHE A 59 13.05 5.09 -8.47
N TYR A 60 12.01 4.58 -7.81
CA TYR A 60 11.87 4.66 -6.35
C TYR A 60 12.87 3.80 -5.57
N LYS A 61 13.43 2.75 -6.20
CA LYS A 61 14.52 1.97 -5.57
C LYS A 61 15.84 2.74 -5.53
N THR A 62 16.08 3.54 -6.57
CA THR A 62 17.33 4.29 -6.75
C THR A 62 17.29 5.55 -5.91
N GLU A 63 16.15 6.24 -5.90
CA GLU A 63 15.86 7.39 -5.02
C GLU A 63 16.18 7.12 -3.54
N GLN A 64 15.84 5.94 -3.01
CA GLN A 64 16.11 5.60 -1.60
C GLN A 64 17.61 5.56 -1.22
N ARG A 65 18.52 5.64 -2.19
CA ARG A 65 19.97 5.55 -1.99
C ARG A 65 20.72 6.84 -2.34
N LEU A 66 20.10 7.80 -3.03
CA LEU A 66 20.74 9.06 -3.39
C LEU A 66 20.36 10.15 -2.40
N ALA A 67 21.32 11.02 -2.09
CA ALA A 67 21.04 12.28 -1.41
C ALA A 67 20.58 13.30 -2.45
N THR A 68 19.50 14.02 -2.16
CA THR A 68 19.04 15.13 -3.00
C THR A 68 20.15 16.19 -3.07
N SER A 69 20.64 16.45 -4.28
CA SER A 69 21.73 17.40 -4.53
C SER A 69 21.18 18.77 -4.87
N GLN A 70 21.95 19.83 -4.57
CA GLN A 70 21.67 21.18 -5.06
C GLN A 70 22.29 21.37 -6.44
N ILE A 71 21.61 22.09 -7.33
CA ILE A 71 22.07 22.34 -8.71
C ILE A 71 23.48 22.97 -8.74
N ARG A 72 23.75 23.94 -7.85
CA ARG A 72 25.05 24.64 -7.81
C ARG A 72 26.23 23.73 -7.46
N SER A 73 26.00 22.71 -6.63
CA SER A 73 27.04 21.80 -6.13
C SER A 73 26.90 20.39 -6.69
N LEU A 74 26.28 20.26 -7.87
CA LEU A 74 26.03 19.01 -8.54
C LEU A 74 27.34 18.30 -8.92
N ALA A 75 27.53 17.07 -8.44
CA ALA A 75 28.60 16.20 -8.90
C ALA A 75 28.22 15.56 -10.25
N MET A 76 29.23 15.28 -11.07
CA MET A 76 29.04 14.51 -12.31
C MET A 76 28.64 13.07 -11.98
N GLY A 77 27.77 12.47 -12.81
CA GLY A 77 27.24 11.12 -12.59
C GLY A 77 25.77 11.11 -12.14
N LEU A 78 25.33 9.97 -11.61
CA LEU A 78 23.93 9.78 -11.23
C LEU A 78 23.55 10.68 -10.03
N VAL A 79 22.53 11.51 -10.22
CA VAL A 79 22.08 12.52 -9.25
C VAL A 79 20.58 12.50 -9.06
N GLU A 80 20.14 12.92 -7.87
CA GLU A 80 18.75 13.21 -7.54
C GLU A 80 18.63 14.72 -7.33
N LEU A 81 17.70 15.35 -8.04
CA LEU A 81 17.42 16.78 -7.97
C LEU A 81 15.96 17.01 -7.60
N ARG A 82 15.70 18.04 -6.79
CA ARG A 82 14.37 18.56 -6.51
C ARG A 82 14.29 19.99 -7.00
N GLY A 83 13.24 20.31 -7.74
CA GLY A 83 13.02 21.67 -8.22
C GLY A 83 11.69 21.86 -8.92
N THR A 84 11.44 23.09 -9.34
CA THR A 84 10.29 23.48 -10.13
C THR A 84 10.63 23.43 -11.62
N VAL A 85 9.69 22.91 -12.42
CA VAL A 85 9.84 22.83 -13.88
C VAL A 85 9.75 24.23 -14.51
N VAL A 86 10.70 24.53 -15.39
CA VAL A 86 10.72 25.69 -16.28
C VAL A 86 10.62 25.19 -17.72
N VAL A 87 9.60 25.65 -18.43
CA VAL A 87 9.23 25.22 -19.77
C VAL A 87 9.74 26.24 -20.79
N ASP A 88 10.83 25.90 -21.47
CA ASP A 88 11.37 26.75 -22.56
C ASP A 88 10.54 26.59 -23.85
N LYS A 89 10.28 25.34 -24.24
CA LYS A 89 9.57 24.97 -25.48
C LYS A 89 8.29 24.19 -25.14
N PRO A 90 7.15 24.87 -24.92
CA PRO A 90 5.93 24.22 -24.48
C PRO A 90 5.36 23.31 -25.56
N LEU A 91 4.96 22.11 -25.14
CA LEU A 91 4.01 21.25 -25.83
C LEU A 91 2.60 21.63 -25.40
N VAL A 92 1.63 21.45 -26.30
CA VAL A 92 0.22 21.58 -25.97
C VAL A 92 -0.31 20.20 -25.60
N SER A 93 -0.95 20.08 -24.43
CA SER A 93 -1.51 18.82 -24.00
C SER A 93 -2.72 18.40 -24.86
N PRO A 94 -2.84 17.13 -25.24
CA PRO A 94 -3.87 16.68 -26.19
C PRO A 94 -5.29 16.69 -25.62
N VAL A 95 -5.46 16.55 -24.30
CA VAL A 95 -6.80 16.48 -23.68
C VAL A 95 -7.24 17.85 -23.16
N TYR A 96 -6.42 18.50 -22.32
CA TYR A 96 -6.79 19.76 -21.68
C TYR A 96 -6.27 21.01 -22.41
N GLY A 97 -5.48 20.88 -23.48
CA GLY A 97 -4.96 22.01 -24.25
C GLY A 97 -3.98 22.91 -23.49
N LYS A 98 -3.35 22.40 -22.41
CA LYS A 98 -2.49 23.19 -21.53
C LYS A 98 -1.02 23.16 -21.97
N PRO A 99 -0.28 24.28 -21.85
CA PRO A 99 1.15 24.30 -22.13
C PRO A 99 1.93 23.50 -21.07
N CYS A 100 2.82 22.62 -21.50
CA CYS A 100 3.63 21.76 -20.63
C CYS A 100 4.98 21.40 -21.26
N ALA A 101 5.97 21.01 -20.45
CA ALA A 101 7.22 20.41 -20.94
C ALA A 101 6.99 19.00 -21.47
N GLY A 102 6.03 18.27 -20.93
CA GLY A 102 5.70 16.92 -21.33
C GLY A 102 4.37 16.44 -20.75
N TYR A 103 3.84 15.36 -21.31
CA TYR A 103 2.59 14.75 -20.88
C TYR A 103 2.65 13.22 -20.96
N VAL A 104 1.83 12.58 -20.12
CA VAL A 104 1.50 11.15 -20.22
C VAL A 104 0.00 11.05 -20.47
N LEU A 105 -0.38 10.62 -21.67
CA LEU A 105 -1.75 10.36 -22.08
C LEU A 105 -2.07 8.88 -21.85
N ILE A 106 -3.20 8.59 -21.21
CA ILE A 106 -3.69 7.23 -20.99
C ILE A 106 -5.14 7.15 -21.47
N ILE A 107 -5.41 6.18 -22.35
CA ILE A 107 -6.75 5.88 -22.85
C ILE A 107 -7.19 4.53 -22.30
N GLU A 108 -8.41 4.47 -21.80
CA GLU A 108 -9.01 3.29 -21.20
C GLU A 108 -10.32 2.92 -21.89
N ASP A 109 -10.48 1.62 -22.15
CA ASP A 109 -11.71 1.01 -22.61
C ASP A 109 -12.51 0.51 -21.40
N GLY A 110 -13.77 0.90 -21.36
CA GLY A 110 -14.76 0.48 -20.37
C GLY A 110 -15.56 -0.71 -20.88
N LYS A 111 -15.71 -1.75 -20.05
CA LYS A 111 -16.67 -2.82 -20.25
C LYS A 111 -17.66 -2.78 -19.09
N LYS A 112 -18.93 -2.61 -19.44
CA LYS A 112 -20.05 -2.70 -18.50
C LYS A 112 -20.38 -4.18 -18.28
N ASP A 113 -20.52 -4.59 -17.03
CA ASP A 113 -21.06 -5.91 -16.69
C ASP A 113 -22.60 -5.91 -16.66
N ASP A 114 -23.17 -7.10 -16.52
CA ASP A 114 -24.63 -7.31 -16.54
C ASP A 114 -25.31 -6.62 -15.34
N ASP A 115 -24.59 -6.40 -14.24
CA ASP A 115 -25.02 -5.67 -13.05
C ASP A 115 -24.90 -4.13 -13.19
N GLY A 116 -24.33 -3.68 -14.31
CA GLY A 116 -24.22 -2.29 -14.70
C GLY A 116 -22.99 -1.54 -14.17
N HIS A 117 -22.05 -2.24 -13.54
CA HIS A 117 -20.76 -1.71 -13.12
C HIS A 117 -19.77 -1.64 -14.30
N TRP A 118 -18.96 -0.58 -14.30
CA TRP A 118 -17.94 -0.37 -15.32
C TRP A 118 -16.58 -0.87 -14.85
N SER A 119 -16.00 -1.78 -15.61
CA SER A 119 -14.60 -2.18 -15.51
C SER A 119 -13.79 -1.43 -16.56
N TRP A 120 -12.69 -0.78 -16.15
CA TRP A 120 -11.85 0.01 -17.05
C TRP A 120 -10.51 -0.70 -17.25
N SER A 121 -10.05 -0.75 -18.50
CA SER A 121 -8.78 -1.37 -18.87
C SER A 121 -7.98 -0.46 -19.77
N ARG A 122 -6.67 -0.35 -19.55
CA ARG A 122 -5.80 0.50 -20.35
C ARG A 122 -5.73 -0.02 -21.79
N ALA A 123 -6.28 0.75 -22.73
CA ALA A 123 -6.28 0.47 -24.15
C ALA A 123 -4.97 0.94 -24.80
N SER A 124 -4.55 2.16 -24.47
CA SER A 124 -3.30 2.73 -24.96
C SER A 124 -2.70 3.72 -23.96
N GLY A 125 -1.42 4.05 -24.15
CA GLY A 125 -0.77 5.12 -23.44
C GLY A 125 0.39 5.68 -24.23
N GLU A 126 0.54 6.99 -24.20
CA GLU A 126 1.58 7.74 -24.90
C GLU A 126 2.27 8.68 -23.91
N ALA A 127 3.59 8.83 -24.02
CA ALA A 127 4.35 9.79 -23.23
C ALA A 127 5.26 10.59 -24.17
N ARG A 128 5.16 11.92 -24.11
CA ARG A 128 6.02 12.85 -24.85
C ARG A 128 6.58 13.91 -23.91
N CYS A 129 7.82 14.30 -24.15
CA CYS A 129 8.49 15.34 -23.38
C CYS A 129 9.47 16.08 -24.30
N ASN A 130 9.42 17.41 -24.26
CA ASN A 130 10.48 18.25 -24.78
C ASN A 130 11.53 18.46 -23.69
N ASP A 131 12.71 18.92 -24.11
CA ASP A 131 13.72 19.43 -23.18
C ASP A 131 13.14 20.57 -22.35
N PHE A 132 13.53 20.60 -21.09
CA PHE A 132 13.05 21.57 -20.11
C PHE A 132 14.18 21.91 -19.13
N SER A 133 13.95 22.92 -18.32
CA SER A 133 14.90 23.31 -17.28
C SER A 133 14.29 23.05 -15.91
N LEU A 134 15.13 22.69 -14.95
CA LEU A 134 14.74 22.50 -13.56
C LEU A 134 15.38 23.60 -12.73
N GLN A 135 14.58 24.29 -11.93
CA GLN A 135 15.03 25.37 -11.08
C GLN A 135 14.90 24.99 -9.60
N ASP A 136 15.97 25.19 -8.83
CA ASP A 136 15.97 25.09 -7.37
C ASP A 136 16.44 26.42 -6.75
N ALA A 137 16.58 26.47 -5.42
CA ALA A 137 17.04 27.67 -4.73
C ALA A 137 18.50 28.05 -5.05
N SER A 138 19.27 27.15 -5.65
CA SER A 138 20.70 27.31 -5.93
C SER A 138 21.00 27.67 -7.39
N GLY A 139 20.08 27.38 -8.32
CA GLY A 139 20.22 27.73 -9.73
C GLY A 139 19.21 27.01 -10.64
N GLU A 140 19.54 26.98 -11.92
CA GLU A 140 18.76 26.34 -12.97
C GLU A 140 19.66 25.41 -13.78
N ILE A 141 19.15 24.23 -14.15
CA ILE A 141 19.86 23.25 -14.96
C ILE A 141 18.97 22.71 -16.08
N ARG A 142 19.55 22.55 -17.27
CA ARG A 142 18.85 21.99 -18.43
C ARG A 142 18.78 20.47 -18.35
N VAL A 143 17.61 19.94 -18.69
CA VAL A 143 17.30 18.51 -18.74
C VAL A 143 17.02 18.11 -20.18
N ILE A 144 17.79 17.16 -20.69
CA ILE A 144 17.58 16.56 -22.00
C ILE A 144 16.59 15.42 -21.83
N ALA A 145 15.36 15.60 -22.29
CA ALA A 145 14.23 14.75 -21.94
C ALA A 145 14.21 13.40 -22.69
N GLU A 146 15.17 13.17 -23.59
CA GLU A 146 15.28 11.92 -24.34
C GLU A 146 15.39 10.70 -23.41
N GLY A 147 14.43 9.79 -23.52
CA GLY A 147 14.40 8.55 -22.75
C GLY A 147 13.94 8.70 -21.29
N ILE A 148 13.40 9.86 -20.91
CA ILE A 148 12.89 10.12 -19.56
C ILE A 148 11.66 9.26 -19.26
N ASP A 149 11.60 8.69 -18.05
CA ASP A 149 10.40 8.04 -17.53
C ASP A 149 9.53 9.06 -16.79
N LEU A 150 8.43 9.48 -17.41
CA LEU A 150 7.49 10.42 -16.80
C LEU A 150 6.57 9.69 -15.80
N PHE A 151 6.57 10.20 -14.57
CA PHE A 151 5.67 9.86 -13.46
C PHE A 151 5.61 8.37 -13.08
N GLY A 152 6.62 7.56 -13.43
CA GLY A 152 6.79 6.20 -12.90
C GLY A 152 5.55 5.29 -13.02
N ASN A 153 4.86 5.33 -14.17
CA ASN A 153 3.62 4.59 -14.47
C ASN A 153 2.38 4.97 -13.63
N LYS A 154 2.37 6.16 -13.03
CA LYS A 154 1.17 6.74 -12.40
C LYS A 154 0.02 6.84 -13.41
N SER A 155 -1.21 6.64 -12.94
CA SER A 155 -2.44 6.90 -13.70
C SER A 155 -2.96 8.31 -13.40
N PRO A 156 -3.66 8.95 -14.35
CA PRO A 156 -4.28 10.25 -14.15
C PRO A 156 -5.31 10.17 -13.02
N ASP A 157 -5.43 11.26 -12.26
CA ASP A 157 -6.46 11.37 -11.22
C ASP A 157 -7.84 11.63 -11.86
N ASP A 158 -7.86 12.39 -12.96
CA ASP A 158 -9.08 12.74 -13.70
C ASP A 158 -9.11 12.16 -15.11
N TYR A 159 -10.29 11.70 -15.52
CA TYR A 159 -10.56 11.18 -16.85
C TYR A 159 -11.75 11.90 -17.49
N GLN A 160 -11.59 12.28 -18.75
CA GLN A 160 -12.68 12.76 -19.60
C GLN A 160 -13.28 11.60 -20.41
N PRO A 161 -14.62 11.55 -20.56
CA PRO A 161 -15.27 10.56 -21.41
C PRO A 161 -14.92 10.81 -22.89
N MET A 162 -14.62 9.73 -23.60
CA MET A 162 -14.28 9.73 -25.03
C MET A 162 -15.29 8.81 -25.76
N GLY A 163 -16.58 9.16 -25.67
CA GLY A 163 -17.68 8.32 -26.17
C GLY A 163 -18.36 7.51 -25.06
N SER A 164 -19.08 6.45 -25.44
CA SER A 164 -19.93 5.68 -24.51
C SER A 164 -19.18 4.66 -23.65
N SER A 165 -18.03 4.15 -24.13
CA SER A 165 -17.27 3.07 -23.48
C SER A 165 -15.76 3.35 -23.45
N ARG A 166 -15.35 4.61 -23.58
CA ARG A 166 -13.95 5.01 -23.56
C ARG A 166 -13.76 6.24 -22.72
N ARG A 167 -12.60 6.34 -22.08
CA ARG A 167 -12.18 7.53 -21.34
C ARG A 167 -10.69 7.80 -21.55
N GLN A 168 -10.31 9.06 -21.46
CA GLN A 168 -8.93 9.49 -21.59
C GLN A 168 -8.55 10.39 -20.40
N GLY A 169 -7.31 10.28 -19.94
CA GLY A 169 -6.77 11.14 -18.90
C GLY A 169 -5.32 11.46 -19.20
N GLU A 170 -4.84 12.60 -18.70
CA GLU A 170 -3.46 13.02 -18.88
C GLU A 170 -2.82 13.51 -17.58
N ILE A 171 -1.51 13.28 -17.45
CA ILE A 171 -0.66 13.83 -16.41
C ILE A 171 0.34 14.77 -17.08
N LEU A 172 0.43 16.00 -16.59
CA LEU A 172 1.21 17.06 -17.23
C LEU A 172 2.44 17.44 -16.40
N LEU A 173 3.56 17.66 -17.08
CA LEU A 173 4.75 18.30 -16.54
C LEU A 173 4.67 19.80 -16.86
N SER A 174 3.84 20.52 -16.10
CA SER A 174 3.54 21.94 -16.33
C SER A 174 4.60 22.87 -15.74
N GLN A 175 4.61 24.13 -16.19
CA GLN A 175 5.39 25.20 -15.58
C GLN A 175 5.15 25.28 -14.06
N GLY A 176 6.21 25.44 -13.28
CA GLY A 176 6.16 25.61 -11.83
C GLY A 176 5.86 24.34 -11.03
N LEU A 177 5.72 23.18 -11.68
CA LEU A 177 5.45 21.92 -10.99
C LEU A 177 6.67 21.47 -10.17
N ASP A 178 6.49 21.22 -8.86
CA ASP A 178 7.54 20.69 -7.98
C ASP A 178 7.73 19.19 -8.22
N VAL A 179 8.91 18.83 -8.74
CA VAL A 179 9.25 17.47 -9.15
C VAL A 179 10.60 17.02 -8.61
N MET A 180 10.72 15.71 -8.43
CA MET A 180 11.97 15.01 -8.20
C MET A 180 12.44 14.38 -9.52
N LEU A 181 13.66 14.72 -9.94
CA LEU A 181 14.32 14.21 -11.13
C LEU A 181 15.49 13.31 -10.71
N ILE A 182 15.58 12.12 -11.30
CA ILE A 182 16.78 11.28 -11.22
C ILE A 182 17.35 11.16 -12.63
N GLY A 183 18.63 11.44 -12.78
CA GLY A 183 19.32 11.36 -14.07
C GLY A 183 20.83 11.45 -13.92
N ASP A 184 21.54 11.39 -15.04
CA ASP A 184 23.00 11.47 -15.08
C ASP A 184 23.43 12.90 -15.40
N ALA A 185 24.16 13.52 -14.47
CA ALA A 185 24.81 14.80 -14.64
C ALA A 185 26.01 14.64 -15.56
N CYS A 186 25.90 15.19 -16.77
CA CYS A 186 26.94 15.12 -17.78
C CYS A 186 27.16 16.49 -18.43
N GLU A 187 28.28 16.62 -19.12
CA GLU A 187 28.60 17.82 -19.88
C GLU A 187 28.29 17.55 -21.35
N ARG A 188 27.47 18.41 -21.96
CA ARG A 188 27.20 18.42 -23.40
C ARG A 188 27.39 19.83 -23.92
N ASP A 189 28.18 19.98 -24.98
CA ASP A 189 28.48 21.27 -25.61
C ASP A 189 29.03 22.33 -24.62
N GLY A 190 29.84 21.90 -23.65
CA GLY A 190 30.43 22.78 -22.63
C GLY A 190 29.46 23.22 -21.53
N LEU A 191 28.22 22.72 -21.52
CA LEU A 191 27.20 23.03 -20.54
C LEU A 191 26.88 21.79 -19.69
N ARG A 192 26.67 22.00 -18.38
CA ARG A 192 26.20 20.96 -17.47
C ARG A 192 24.71 20.71 -17.71
N VAL A 193 24.36 19.46 -17.99
CA VAL A 193 23.00 19.03 -18.29
C VAL A 193 22.69 17.72 -17.56
N ILE A 194 21.41 17.46 -17.34
CA ILE A 194 20.93 16.14 -16.89
C ILE A 194 20.40 15.38 -18.10
N ALA A 195 20.85 14.15 -18.29
CA ALA A 195 20.40 13.29 -19.37
C ALA A 195 20.30 11.82 -18.92
N GLN A 196 19.84 10.96 -19.84
CA GLN A 196 19.90 9.52 -19.62
C GLN A 196 21.36 9.04 -19.53
N GLY A 197 21.69 8.36 -18.43
CA GLY A 197 23.03 7.77 -18.25
C GLY A 197 23.31 6.67 -19.27
N LYS A 198 24.59 6.52 -19.65
CA LYS A 198 25.05 5.55 -20.67
C LYS A 198 24.87 4.07 -20.25
N GLN A 199 24.63 3.81 -18.96
CA GLN A 199 24.43 2.46 -18.46
C GLN A 199 23.02 1.94 -18.80
N PRO A 200 22.85 0.69 -19.28
CA PRO A 200 21.55 0.16 -19.71
C PRO A 200 20.50 0.03 -18.59
N LYS A 201 20.92 0.15 -17.32
CA LYS A 201 20.04 0.18 -16.13
C LYS A 201 19.98 1.55 -15.46
N ALA A 202 20.57 2.59 -16.05
CA ALA A 202 20.50 3.94 -15.51
C ALA A 202 19.04 4.38 -15.40
N VAL A 203 18.67 4.84 -14.21
CA VAL A 203 17.35 5.41 -13.96
C VAL A 203 17.38 6.83 -14.48
N PHE A 204 16.49 7.12 -15.43
CA PHE A 204 16.22 8.47 -15.87
C PHE A 204 14.72 8.70 -15.83
N GLY A 205 14.26 9.58 -14.95
CA GLY A 205 12.83 9.77 -14.74
C GLY A 205 12.50 10.99 -13.90
N VAL A 206 11.24 11.38 -13.96
CA VAL A 206 10.68 12.47 -13.17
C VAL A 206 9.44 11.97 -12.43
N ALA A 207 9.28 12.37 -11.19
CA ALA A 207 8.09 12.09 -10.39
C ALA A 207 7.68 13.33 -9.60
N LEU A 208 6.41 13.42 -9.22
CA LEU A 208 5.96 14.48 -8.33
C LEU A 208 6.67 14.34 -6.98
N THR A 209 7.21 15.45 -6.48
CA THR A 209 7.91 15.47 -5.20
C THR A 209 7.02 14.93 -4.07
N GLN A 210 5.73 15.27 -4.12
CA GLN A 210 4.74 14.80 -3.15
C GLN A 210 4.57 13.28 -3.12
N ASP A 211 4.54 12.63 -4.27
CA ASP A 211 4.36 11.17 -4.37
C ASP A 211 5.57 10.44 -3.82
N VAL A 212 6.75 10.99 -4.13
CA VAL A 212 8.03 10.50 -3.65
C VAL A 212 8.13 10.64 -2.12
N GLU A 213 7.87 11.82 -1.57
CA GLU A 213 7.90 12.05 -0.12
C GLU A 213 6.87 11.18 0.62
N ASN A 214 5.64 11.07 0.08
CA ASN A 214 4.60 10.18 0.63
C ASN A 214 5.12 8.75 0.72
N ARG A 215 5.75 8.25 -0.34
CA ARG A 215 6.32 6.92 -0.36
C ARG A 215 7.50 6.78 0.61
N ARG A 216 8.37 7.78 0.71
CA ARG A 216 9.54 7.77 1.62
C ARG A 216 9.10 7.66 3.08
N VAL A 217 8.00 8.33 3.44
CA VAL A 217 7.41 8.30 4.79
C VAL A 217 6.63 7.00 5.04
N LEU A 218 5.87 6.51 4.05
CA LEU A 218 5.02 5.32 4.21
C LEU A 218 5.77 3.98 4.03
N ALA A 219 6.80 3.92 3.19
CA ALA A 219 7.54 2.68 2.92
C ALA A 219 8.10 1.99 4.18
N PRO A 220 8.78 2.67 5.13
CA PRO A 220 9.27 2.01 6.33
C PRO A 220 8.14 1.51 7.23
N LEU A 221 7.00 2.20 7.25
CA LEU A 221 5.79 1.77 7.98
C LEU A 221 5.21 0.49 7.37
N TRP A 222 5.04 0.44 6.04
CA TRP A 222 4.53 -0.75 5.37
C TRP A 222 5.44 -1.97 5.52
N ARG A 223 6.76 -1.77 5.52
CA ARG A 223 7.73 -2.85 5.77
C ARG A 223 7.62 -3.39 7.19
N ALA A 224 7.54 -2.50 8.18
CA ALA A 224 7.35 -2.90 9.57
C ALA A 224 6.00 -3.61 9.74
N ALA A 225 4.90 -3.00 9.27
CA ALA A 225 3.55 -3.57 9.35
C ALA A 225 3.49 -4.97 8.70
N GLY A 226 4.09 -5.13 7.51
CA GLY A 226 4.18 -6.43 6.86
C GLY A 226 4.99 -7.44 7.67
N PHE A 227 6.11 -7.05 8.29
CA PHE A 227 6.90 -7.94 9.15
C PHE A 227 6.08 -8.43 10.36
N TYR A 228 5.43 -7.53 11.09
CA TYR A 228 4.57 -7.90 12.21
C TYR A 228 3.41 -8.80 11.75
N ALA A 229 2.78 -8.47 10.62
CA ALA A 229 1.71 -9.29 10.07
C ALA A 229 2.19 -10.69 9.64
N ALA A 230 3.42 -10.82 9.14
CA ALA A 230 4.03 -12.12 8.83
C ALA A 230 4.31 -12.93 10.11
N CYS A 231 4.86 -12.31 11.16
CA CYS A 231 5.09 -12.97 12.45
C CYS A 231 3.78 -13.45 13.09
N VAL A 232 2.78 -12.58 13.15
CA VAL A 232 1.43 -12.90 13.65
C VAL A 232 0.81 -14.02 12.81
N GLY A 233 0.93 -13.95 11.47
CA GLY A 233 0.41 -14.98 10.59
C GLY A 233 1.10 -16.34 10.81
N LEU A 234 2.43 -16.38 10.97
CA LEU A 234 3.16 -17.63 11.22
C LEU A 234 2.80 -18.27 12.57
N ILE A 235 2.69 -17.47 13.63
CA ILE A 235 2.25 -17.97 14.95
C ILE A 235 0.78 -18.41 14.87
N GLY A 236 -0.06 -17.68 14.13
CA GLY A 236 -1.45 -18.06 13.85
C GLY A 236 -1.55 -19.42 13.14
N VAL A 237 -0.66 -19.71 12.19
CA VAL A 237 -0.56 -21.04 11.56
C VAL A 237 -0.24 -22.11 12.59
N GLY A 238 0.74 -21.84 13.47
CA GLY A 238 1.08 -22.75 14.56
C GLY A 238 -0.14 -23.09 15.42
N ILE A 239 -0.91 -22.08 15.83
CA ILE A 239 -2.15 -22.25 16.61
C ILE A 239 -3.17 -23.11 15.84
N MET A 240 -3.34 -22.87 14.54
CA MET A 240 -4.28 -23.64 13.72
C MET A 240 -3.86 -25.11 13.55
N ALA A 241 -2.55 -25.35 13.45
CA ALA A 241 -1.96 -26.68 13.27
C ALA A 241 -1.95 -27.54 14.55
N LEU A 242 -2.22 -26.97 15.73
CA LEU A 242 -2.33 -27.73 16.98
C LEU A 242 -3.45 -28.78 16.88
N THR A 243 -3.12 -30.06 17.03
CA THR A 243 -4.13 -31.13 17.13
C THR A 243 -4.75 -31.13 18.53
N PRO A 244 -5.95 -31.71 18.71
CA PRO A 244 -6.59 -31.82 20.03
C PRO A 244 -5.70 -32.50 21.08
N GLU A 245 -4.86 -33.44 20.67
CA GLU A 245 -3.91 -34.14 21.55
C GLU A 245 -2.80 -33.22 22.09
N HIS A 246 -2.32 -32.27 21.28
CA HIS A 246 -1.35 -31.27 21.74
C HIS A 246 -1.99 -30.29 22.73
N ILE A 247 -3.26 -29.92 22.52
CA ILE A 247 -4.02 -29.06 23.44
C ILE A 247 -4.18 -29.76 24.79
N ALA A 248 -4.50 -31.07 24.79
CA ALA A 248 -4.61 -31.88 26.00
C ALA A 248 -3.28 -31.97 26.78
N GLN A 249 -2.13 -32.07 26.08
CA GLN A 249 -0.81 -32.07 26.72
C GLN A 249 -0.40 -30.72 27.31
N LEU A 250 -0.91 -29.60 26.77
CA LEU A 250 -0.77 -28.28 27.37
C LEU A 250 -1.65 -28.08 28.63
N HIS A 251 -2.32 -29.13 29.13
CA HIS A 251 -3.37 -29.06 30.16
C HIS A 251 -4.51 -28.08 29.79
N LEU A 252 -4.69 -27.80 28.50
CA LEU A 252 -5.84 -27.08 28.00
C LEU A 252 -6.95 -28.12 27.78
N PRO A 253 -8.10 -28.02 28.49
CA PRO A 253 -9.13 -29.06 28.42
C PRO A 253 -9.72 -29.18 27.01
N GLY A 254 -10.22 -30.36 26.65
CA GLY A 254 -11.02 -30.56 25.44
C GLY A 254 -12.51 -30.23 25.69
N PRO A 255 -13.35 -30.18 24.65
CA PRO A 255 -14.78 -29.83 24.76
C PRO A 255 -15.51 -30.60 25.86
N ASP A 256 -15.22 -31.90 25.96
CA ASP A 256 -15.89 -32.83 26.88
C ASP A 256 -15.36 -32.75 28.32
N THR A 257 -14.14 -32.23 28.50
CA THR A 257 -13.46 -32.18 29.80
C THR A 257 -13.71 -30.86 30.54
N TYR A 258 -14.18 -29.81 29.87
CA TYR A 258 -14.40 -28.49 30.48
C TYR A 258 -15.49 -28.46 31.54
N GLN A 259 -16.60 -29.19 31.36
CA GLN A 259 -17.70 -29.18 32.32
C GLN A 259 -17.26 -29.67 33.71
N GLN A 260 -16.27 -30.56 33.74
CA GLN A 260 -15.73 -31.14 34.98
C GLN A 260 -14.70 -30.22 35.66
N MET A 261 -14.15 -29.23 34.95
CA MET A 261 -13.08 -28.35 35.43
C MET A 261 -13.56 -26.95 35.83
N VAL A 262 -14.86 -26.65 35.68
CA VAL A 262 -15.50 -25.37 36.10
C VAL A 262 -15.22 -25.02 37.56
N GLU A 263 -15.03 -26.02 38.42
CA GLU A 263 -14.79 -25.83 39.85
C GLU A 263 -13.33 -25.47 40.20
N LEU A 264 -12.38 -25.66 39.28
CA LEU A 264 -10.93 -25.48 39.53
C LEU A 264 -10.46 -24.01 39.50
N GLY A 265 -11.31 -23.06 39.13
CA GLY A 265 -11.00 -21.63 39.22
C GLY A 265 -11.65 -20.75 38.17
N PRO A 266 -11.49 -19.42 38.27
CA PRO A 266 -12.14 -18.44 37.40
C PRO A 266 -11.73 -18.57 35.92
N VAL A 267 -10.50 -18.98 35.65
CA VAL A 267 -9.98 -19.20 34.29
C VAL A 267 -10.69 -20.38 33.62
N TYR A 268 -10.90 -21.49 34.34
CA TYR A 268 -11.61 -22.66 33.83
C TYR A 268 -13.11 -22.40 33.65
N LYS A 269 -13.72 -21.56 34.50
CA LYS A 269 -15.09 -21.08 34.28
C LYS A 269 -15.22 -20.28 32.97
N LEU A 270 -14.25 -19.42 32.68
CA LEU A 270 -14.23 -18.64 31.45
C LEU A 270 -14.03 -19.52 30.20
N LEU A 271 -13.12 -20.50 30.28
CA LEU A 271 -12.90 -21.45 29.18
C LEU A 271 -14.09 -22.40 28.97
N ALA A 272 -14.72 -22.89 30.04
CA ALA A 272 -15.92 -23.73 29.95
C ALA A 272 -17.12 -22.96 29.39
N TRP A 273 -17.23 -21.67 29.70
CA TRP A 273 -18.18 -20.77 29.05
C TRP A 273 -17.90 -20.61 27.55
N LEU A 274 -16.62 -20.59 27.15
CA LEU A 274 -16.18 -20.53 25.75
C LEU A 274 -16.56 -21.78 24.92
N TYR A 275 -16.68 -22.95 25.55
CA TYR A 275 -16.97 -24.23 24.89
C TYR A 275 -18.43 -24.69 24.98
N ARG A 276 -19.31 -23.93 25.66
CA ARG A 276 -20.71 -24.34 25.87
C ARG A 276 -21.43 -24.53 24.54
N GLU A 277 -22.04 -25.70 24.35
CA GLU A 277 -22.89 -26.05 23.21
C GLU A 277 -23.93 -24.93 22.98
N GLY A 278 -23.75 -24.17 21.89
CA GLY A 278 -24.45 -22.89 21.66
C GLY A 278 -23.53 -21.68 21.38
N GLY A 279 -22.20 -21.88 21.31
CA GLY A 279 -21.16 -20.88 21.02
C GLY A 279 -21.22 -20.12 19.67
N PHE A 280 -22.40 -20.00 19.06
CA PHE A 280 -22.67 -19.16 17.90
C PHE A 280 -22.26 -17.69 18.14
N GLN A 281 -22.24 -17.24 19.40
CA GLN A 281 -21.97 -15.85 19.77
C GLN A 281 -20.50 -15.51 20.00
N ILE A 282 -19.56 -16.45 20.09
CA ILE A 282 -18.16 -16.14 20.48
C ILE A 282 -17.32 -15.52 19.35
N PRO A 283 -17.38 -16.00 18.10
CA PRO A 283 -16.69 -15.33 16.99
C PRO A 283 -17.25 -13.91 16.79
N PHE A 284 -18.58 -13.77 16.97
CA PHE A 284 -19.25 -12.49 17.00
C PHE A 284 -18.83 -11.64 18.21
N MET A 285 -18.76 -12.16 19.44
CA MET A 285 -18.30 -11.41 20.61
C MET A 285 -16.80 -11.08 20.57
N ALA A 286 -15.96 -11.83 19.86
CA ALA A 286 -14.56 -11.43 19.66
C ALA A 286 -14.47 -10.25 18.68
N ALA A 287 -15.19 -10.31 17.55
CA ALA A 287 -15.23 -9.23 16.56
C ALA A 287 -15.96 -7.97 17.09
N PHE A 288 -17.14 -8.16 17.70
CA PHE A 288 -17.96 -7.10 18.28
C PHE A 288 -17.51 -6.67 19.68
N GLY A 289 -16.86 -7.55 20.45
CA GLY A 289 -16.26 -7.20 21.74
C GLY A 289 -14.96 -6.42 21.59
N PHE A 290 -14.19 -6.67 20.52
CA PHE A 290 -13.11 -5.76 20.13
C PHE A 290 -13.65 -4.37 19.75
N PHE A 291 -14.75 -4.33 18.99
CA PHE A 291 -15.45 -3.08 18.67
C PHE A 291 -15.91 -2.36 19.95
N LEU A 292 -16.51 -3.09 20.90
CA LEU A 292 -17.00 -2.53 22.16
C LEU A 292 -15.84 -2.09 23.08
N ALA A 293 -14.76 -2.86 23.15
CA ALA A 293 -13.53 -2.48 23.87
C ALA A 293 -12.87 -1.26 23.24
N MET A 294 -12.84 -1.16 21.90
CA MET A 294 -12.34 0.03 21.20
C MET A 294 -13.24 1.24 21.42
N ILE A 295 -14.57 1.07 21.50
CA ILE A 295 -15.51 2.13 21.89
C ILE A 295 -15.25 2.58 23.32
N VAL A 296 -15.02 1.65 24.25
CA VAL A 296 -14.70 1.97 25.64
C VAL A 296 -13.35 2.70 25.73
N VAL A 297 -12.35 2.28 24.97
CA VAL A 297 -11.06 2.99 24.85
C VAL A 297 -11.24 4.36 24.20
N LEU A 298 -12.09 4.49 23.18
CA LEU A 298 -12.47 5.77 22.57
C LEU A 298 -13.16 6.70 23.59
N MET A 299 -14.08 6.18 24.38
CA MET A 299 -14.75 6.92 25.45
C MET A 299 -13.77 7.33 26.56
N ALA A 300 -12.92 6.42 27.02
CA ALA A 300 -11.92 6.68 28.05
C ALA A 300 -10.88 7.71 27.58
N THR A 301 -10.38 7.57 26.35
CA THR A 301 -9.47 8.55 25.74
C THR A 301 -10.14 9.89 25.50
N SER A 302 -11.46 9.91 25.24
CA SER A 302 -12.23 11.16 25.12
C SER A 302 -12.38 11.94 26.43
N LEU A 303 -12.26 11.24 27.56
CA LEU A 303 -12.33 11.75 28.92
C LEU A 303 -10.97 12.22 29.46
N VAL A 304 -9.88 11.55 29.08
CA VAL A 304 -8.54 11.77 29.65
C VAL A 304 -7.67 12.70 28.80
N LEU A 305 -7.87 12.78 27.48
CA LEU A 305 -6.97 13.52 26.58
C LEU A 305 -7.48 14.93 26.23
N PRO A 306 -6.56 15.92 26.12
CA PRO A 306 -6.92 17.28 25.71
C PRO A 306 -7.48 17.33 24.28
N LYS A 307 -8.38 18.30 24.02
CA LYS A 307 -9.27 18.36 22.84
C LYS A 307 -8.56 18.17 21.48
N GLY A 308 -7.34 18.69 21.31
CA GLY A 308 -6.57 18.55 20.07
C GLY A 308 -6.08 17.13 19.79
N ILE A 309 -5.62 16.42 20.82
CA ILE A 309 -5.14 15.03 20.72
C ILE A 309 -6.33 14.07 20.60
N ARG A 310 -7.44 14.39 21.27
CA ARG A 310 -8.68 13.61 21.24
C ARG A 310 -9.22 13.39 19.82
N MET A 311 -9.24 14.42 18.97
CA MET A 311 -9.76 14.32 17.61
C MET A 311 -8.85 13.47 16.70
N ALA A 312 -7.53 13.55 16.90
CA ALA A 312 -6.57 12.74 16.15
C ALA A 312 -6.66 11.25 16.54
N VAL A 313 -6.68 10.98 17.85
CA VAL A 313 -6.81 9.63 18.41
C VAL A 313 -8.16 9.01 18.03
N ALA A 314 -9.25 9.78 18.07
CA ALA A 314 -10.57 9.31 17.68
C ALA A 314 -10.69 8.96 16.18
N ARG A 315 -10.05 9.72 15.28
CA ARG A 315 -10.03 9.39 13.84
C ARG A 315 -9.23 8.13 13.55
N VAL A 316 -8.09 7.96 14.22
CA VAL A 316 -7.25 6.76 14.06
C VAL A 316 -7.97 5.54 14.63
N LEU A 317 -8.48 5.62 15.86
CA LEU A 317 -9.26 4.54 16.47
C LEU A 317 -10.51 4.22 15.66
N GLY A 318 -11.24 5.23 15.16
CA GLY A 318 -12.40 5.07 14.30
C GLY A 318 -12.10 4.38 12.95
N ALA A 319 -10.99 4.73 12.32
CA ALA A 319 -10.53 4.05 11.10
C ALA A 319 -10.13 2.58 11.38
N TRP A 320 -9.51 2.34 12.53
CA TRP A 320 -9.18 0.98 13.01
C TRP A 320 -10.43 0.15 13.32
N THR A 321 -11.47 0.73 13.94
CA THR A 321 -12.74 0.02 14.18
C THR A 321 -13.45 -0.29 12.87
N GLY A 322 -13.49 0.65 11.92
CA GLY A 322 -14.12 0.41 10.62
C GLY A 322 -13.43 -0.68 9.81
N LEU A 323 -12.10 -0.60 9.66
CA LEU A 323 -11.33 -1.57 8.88
C LEU A 323 -11.29 -2.95 9.57
N GLY A 324 -11.13 -2.97 10.90
CA GLY A 324 -11.12 -4.18 11.70
C GLY A 324 -12.48 -4.90 11.72
N MET A 325 -13.59 -4.16 11.72
CA MET A 325 -14.94 -4.74 11.68
C MET A 325 -15.25 -5.39 10.33
N VAL A 326 -14.89 -4.73 9.22
CA VAL A 326 -15.18 -5.26 7.88
C VAL A 326 -14.31 -6.46 7.57
N ILE A 327 -12.98 -6.34 7.73
CA ILE A 327 -12.05 -7.43 7.42
C ILE A 327 -12.20 -8.56 8.44
N GLY A 328 -12.28 -8.21 9.73
CA GLY A 328 -12.40 -9.18 10.81
C GLY A 328 -13.71 -9.94 10.80
N GLY A 329 -14.82 -9.26 10.55
CA GLY A 329 -16.14 -9.89 10.43
C GLY A 329 -16.18 -10.91 9.29
N VAL A 330 -15.67 -10.54 8.10
CA VAL A 330 -15.65 -11.44 6.93
C VAL A 330 -14.74 -12.65 7.17
N VAL A 331 -13.53 -12.46 7.70
CA VAL A 331 -12.60 -13.56 8.00
C VAL A 331 -13.17 -14.49 9.06
N THR A 332 -13.79 -13.94 10.11
CA THR A 332 -14.41 -14.72 11.18
C THR A 332 -15.60 -15.54 10.66
N LEU A 333 -16.42 -14.95 9.79
CA LEU A 333 -17.53 -15.64 9.15
C LEU A 333 -17.06 -16.78 8.24
N LEU A 334 -15.99 -16.56 7.46
CA LEU A 334 -15.38 -17.61 6.62
C LEU A 334 -14.81 -18.77 7.45
N LEU A 335 -14.10 -18.45 8.55
CA LEU A 335 -13.54 -19.47 9.42
C LEU A 335 -14.61 -20.24 10.21
N PHE A 336 -15.73 -19.59 10.53
CA PHE A 336 -16.90 -20.23 11.10
C PHE A 336 -17.55 -21.20 10.11
N VAL A 337 -17.75 -20.79 8.85
CA VAL A 337 -18.24 -21.68 7.78
C VAL A 337 -17.31 -22.89 7.57
N ALA A 338 -16.01 -22.69 7.76
CA ALA A 338 -15.01 -23.76 7.72
C ALA A 338 -14.99 -24.67 8.97
N GLN A 339 -15.91 -24.48 9.92
CA GLN A 339 -16.02 -25.25 11.18
C GLN A 339 -14.71 -25.31 11.98
N VAL A 340 -13.94 -24.21 11.97
CA VAL A 340 -12.71 -24.10 12.79
C VAL A 340 -13.07 -23.99 14.26
N ASP A 341 -12.32 -24.67 15.13
CA ASP A 341 -12.50 -24.64 16.58
C ASP A 341 -12.51 -23.20 17.13
N THR A 342 -13.54 -22.87 17.89
CA THR A 342 -13.77 -21.56 18.51
C THR A 342 -12.59 -21.07 19.37
N LEU A 343 -11.90 -21.98 20.07
CA LEU A 343 -10.73 -21.62 20.89
C LEU A 343 -9.56 -21.17 20.01
N LYS A 344 -9.34 -21.85 18.89
CA LYS A 344 -8.27 -21.47 17.93
C LYS A 344 -8.56 -20.11 17.33
N LEU A 345 -9.82 -19.84 16.98
CA LEU A 345 -10.25 -18.53 16.49
C LEU A 345 -10.02 -17.43 17.52
N PHE A 346 -10.37 -17.68 18.77
CA PHE A 346 -10.13 -16.73 19.86
C PHE A 346 -8.64 -16.43 20.06
N LEU A 347 -7.79 -17.46 20.07
CA LEU A 347 -6.34 -17.29 20.24
C LEU A 347 -5.70 -16.51 19.09
N VAL A 348 -6.13 -16.77 17.84
CA VAL A 348 -5.65 -16.02 16.67
C VAL A 348 -6.08 -14.55 16.74
N TRP A 349 -7.32 -14.28 17.16
CA TRP A 349 -7.77 -12.90 17.38
C TRP A 349 -6.97 -12.19 18.46
N MET A 350 -6.74 -12.83 19.61
CA MET A 350 -5.89 -12.29 20.67
C MET A 350 -4.47 -11.99 20.19
N LEU A 351 -3.89 -12.88 19.37
CA LEU A 351 -2.59 -12.68 18.77
C LEU A 351 -2.55 -11.47 17.82
N ILE A 352 -3.58 -11.28 16.99
CA ILE A 352 -3.70 -10.10 16.12
C ILE A 352 -3.79 -8.81 16.96
N LEU A 353 -4.55 -8.83 18.05
CA LEU A 353 -4.65 -7.67 18.95
C LEU A 353 -3.32 -7.33 19.62
N VAL A 354 -2.63 -8.33 20.16
CA VAL A 354 -1.30 -8.12 20.75
C VAL A 354 -0.32 -7.66 19.68
N GLY A 355 -0.33 -8.24 18.48
CA GLY A 355 0.55 -7.85 17.39
C GLY A 355 0.33 -6.40 16.92
N THR A 356 -0.93 -5.96 16.82
CA THR A 356 -1.27 -4.59 16.44
C THR A 356 -0.94 -3.58 17.54
N LEU A 357 -1.13 -3.94 18.81
CA LEU A 357 -0.70 -3.14 19.96
C LEU A 357 0.83 -2.97 19.98
N VAL A 358 1.58 -4.07 19.84
CA VAL A 358 3.04 -4.05 19.79
C VAL A 358 3.52 -3.19 18.62
N PHE A 359 2.96 -3.36 17.42
CA PHE A 359 3.27 -2.50 16.28
C PHE A 359 3.03 -1.03 16.60
N SER A 360 1.87 -0.70 17.18
CA SER A 360 1.51 0.68 17.53
C SER A 360 2.50 1.31 18.52
N ILE A 361 2.94 0.56 19.54
CA ILE A 361 3.86 1.03 20.58
C ILE A 361 5.30 1.18 20.04
N PHE A 362 5.80 0.20 19.29
CA PHE A 362 7.18 0.22 18.82
C PHE A 362 7.39 1.16 17.63
N GLU A 363 6.36 1.37 16.79
CA GLU A 363 6.45 2.20 15.60
C GLU A 363 5.85 3.61 15.77
N GLN A 364 5.63 4.06 17.01
CA GLN A 364 5.07 5.39 17.33
C GLN A 364 5.80 6.54 16.61
N ARG A 365 7.14 6.48 16.54
CA ARG A 365 7.92 7.53 15.87
C ARG A 365 7.64 7.60 14.37
N LYS A 366 7.55 6.45 13.70
CA LYS A 366 7.26 6.39 12.26
C LYS A 366 5.82 6.78 11.98
N LEU A 367 4.88 6.34 12.82
CA LEU A 367 3.46 6.71 12.75
C LEU A 367 3.27 8.22 12.96
N GLY A 368 3.98 8.81 13.93
CA GLY A 368 3.98 10.25 14.17
C GLY A 368 4.56 11.06 12.99
N ALA A 369 5.63 10.58 12.36
CA ALA A 369 6.19 11.20 11.17
C ALA A 369 5.19 11.20 9.99
N ALA A 370 4.53 10.06 9.75
CA ALA A 370 3.46 9.97 8.75
C ALA A 370 2.28 10.87 9.08
N TYR A 371 1.81 10.85 10.32
CA TYR A 371 0.72 11.72 10.76
C TYR A 371 1.04 13.19 10.53
N ASN A 372 2.22 13.66 10.95
CA ASN A 372 2.62 15.05 10.79
C ASN A 372 2.75 15.46 9.31
N HIS A 373 3.25 14.56 8.46
CA HIS A 373 3.36 14.78 7.01
C HIS A 373 1.99 15.00 6.36
N PHE A 374 1.00 14.17 6.70
CA PHE A 374 -0.34 14.28 6.15
C PHE A 374 -1.19 15.36 6.83
N ALA A 375 -1.02 15.59 8.14
CA ALA A 375 -1.76 16.61 8.89
C ALA A 375 -1.38 18.03 8.46
N LYS A 376 -0.09 18.31 8.25
CA LYS A 376 0.36 19.60 7.66
C LYS A 376 -0.28 19.86 6.30
N ARG A 377 -0.58 18.80 5.54
CA ARG A 377 -1.18 18.89 4.22
C ARG A 377 -2.67 19.25 4.28
N VAL A 378 -3.44 18.63 5.17
CA VAL A 378 -4.85 18.99 5.40
C VAL A 378 -4.98 20.44 5.88
N GLY A 379 -4.08 20.88 6.77
CA GLY A 379 -4.03 22.27 7.20
C GLY A 379 -3.75 23.25 6.05
N LYS A 380 -2.83 22.92 5.14
CA LYS A 380 -2.46 23.80 4.02
C LYS A 380 -3.54 23.86 2.92
N ALA A 381 -4.29 22.77 2.71
CA ALA A 381 -5.43 22.75 1.78
C ALA A 381 -6.62 23.57 2.31
N SER A 382 -6.85 23.55 3.63
CA SER A 382 -7.94 24.31 4.27
C SER A 382 -7.77 25.84 4.24
N PHE A 383 -6.55 26.35 4.05
CA PHE A 383 -6.25 27.78 3.94
C PHE A 383 -6.07 28.25 2.48
N GLY A 384 -6.15 27.34 1.50
CA GLY A 384 -5.91 27.64 0.08
C GLY A 384 -7.17 27.86 -0.76
N ASP A 385 -8.34 27.44 -0.26
CA ASP A 385 -9.63 27.53 -0.99
C ASP A 385 -10.53 28.67 -0.52
N GLU A 386 -10.12 29.47 0.47
CA GLU A 386 -10.92 30.63 0.96
C GLU A 386 -10.50 31.97 0.34
N ASP A 387 -9.41 32.03 -0.43
CA ASP A 387 -8.91 33.26 -1.09
C ASP A 387 -8.67 33.04 -2.61
N ALA A 388 -9.70 32.60 -3.35
CA ALA A 388 -9.72 32.64 -4.81
C ALA A 388 -11.07 33.14 -5.36
#